data_AF-A0A2E5U2W2-F1
#
_entry.id   AF-A0A2E5U2W2-F1
#
_cell.length_a   1.000
_cell.length_b   1.000
_cell.length_c   1.000
_cell.angle_alpha   90.00
_cell.angle_beta   90.00
_cell.angle_gamma   90.00
#
_symmetry.space_group_name_H-M   'P 1'
#
loop_
_entity.id
_entity.type
_entity.pdbx_description
1 polymer ?
#
loop_
_entity_poly.entity_id
_entity_poly.type
_entity_poly.pdbx_seq_one_letter_code
_entity_poly.pdbx_strand_id
1 'polypeptide(L)'
;MKHNYKYFIIIFSMLISQETIGPNLYNENLINFLQNNYKTNTTLSYNNARDILYSEIDIDNNNKVYCIYTNYNVTLPSNVDPSTYLYENGMNCEHIWPQSMYEGTSPMKSDMHHLRPCKENANSYRSNKPFNESQDSLTNNWLWLSYNNSNTPNTYIDEYSENGSSVFEPREDKKGDIARTIFYFYTIYSDVSDNSFFEQQKNILFNWHEQDPVEESEITRTWLIANYQNNIPNPFILDSSLIYRAYFFTGIVGDLNEDGVVNVSDIVAIINFIINGTIINNNQIANSDLNGDNVINVSDIVALVNIIIGEN
;
A
#
# COMPACT_ATOMS: atom_id res chain seq x y z
N MET A 1 -48.33 -12.92 30.58
CA MET A 1 -46.88 -13.13 30.65
C MET A 1 -46.33 -13.19 29.23
N LYS A 2 -45.65 -12.13 28.79
CA LYS A 2 -44.78 -12.16 27.60
C LYS A 2 -43.47 -11.50 28.03
N HIS A 3 -42.44 -12.32 28.22
CA HIS A 3 -41.10 -11.82 28.52
C HIS A 3 -40.46 -11.40 27.20
N ASN A 4 -40.22 -10.10 27.06
CA ASN A 4 -39.41 -9.54 25.98
C ASN A 4 -37.93 -9.72 26.37
N TYR A 5 -37.27 -10.71 25.77
CA TYR A 5 -35.82 -10.82 25.85
C TYR A 5 -35.22 -9.82 24.85
N LYS A 6 -34.53 -8.80 25.37
CA LYS A 6 -33.66 -7.95 24.57
C LYS A 6 -32.36 -8.72 24.35
N TYR A 7 -32.12 -9.19 23.13
CA TYR A 7 -30.83 -9.73 22.74
C TYR A 7 -29.85 -8.56 22.58
N PHE A 8 -28.91 -8.43 23.50
CA PHE A 8 -27.72 -7.61 23.32
C PHE A 8 -26.75 -8.40 22.45
N ILE A 9 -26.60 -8.00 21.19
CA ILE A 9 -25.50 -8.48 20.35
C ILE A 9 -24.25 -7.75 20.84
N ILE A 10 -23.41 -8.46 21.60
CA ILE A 10 -22.05 -8.00 21.90
C ILE A 10 -21.23 -8.32 20.65
N ILE A 11 -20.94 -7.31 19.85
CA ILE A 11 -19.95 -7.41 18.77
C ILE A 11 -18.60 -7.50 19.47
N PHE A 12 -18.05 -8.71 19.55
CA PHE A 12 -16.67 -8.91 19.95
C PHE A 12 -15.81 -8.56 18.74
N SER A 13 -15.41 -7.30 18.61
CA SER A 13 -14.32 -6.95 17.70
C SER A 13 -13.06 -7.59 18.27
N MET A 14 -12.64 -8.72 17.70
CA MET A 14 -11.25 -9.14 17.85
C MET A 14 -10.42 -8.02 17.24
N LEU A 15 -9.84 -7.18 18.10
CA LEU A 15 -8.71 -6.34 17.73
C LEU A 15 -7.59 -7.32 17.38
N ILE A 16 -7.46 -7.64 16.09
CA ILE A 16 -6.23 -8.26 15.61
C ILE A 16 -5.17 -7.19 15.84
N SER A 17 -4.33 -7.40 16.85
CA SER A 17 -3.12 -6.59 17.00
C SER A 17 -2.34 -6.74 15.71
N GLN A 18 -2.19 -5.64 14.96
CA GLN A 18 -1.30 -5.60 13.81
C GLN A 18 0.11 -5.94 14.32
N GLU A 19 0.77 -6.90 13.68
CA GLU A 19 2.15 -7.24 14.02
C GLU A 19 3.06 -6.18 13.41
N THR A 20 3.82 -5.49 14.25
CA THR A 20 4.82 -4.52 13.81
C THR A 20 5.94 -5.24 13.08
N ILE A 21 6.20 -4.82 11.85
CA ILE A 21 7.28 -5.41 11.06
C ILE A 21 8.59 -4.69 11.39
N GLY A 22 9.59 -5.48 11.81
CA GLY A 22 10.92 -5.00 12.16
C GLY A 22 10.87 -3.91 13.24
N PRO A 23 10.31 -4.16 14.44
CA PRO A 23 10.11 -3.14 15.46
C PRO A 23 11.41 -2.42 15.78
N ASN A 24 11.33 -1.11 16.05
CA ASN A 24 12.45 -0.23 16.34
C ASN A 24 13.49 -0.05 15.20
N LEU A 25 13.25 -0.58 14.01
CA LEU A 25 14.05 -0.28 12.83
C LEU A 25 13.48 0.93 12.07
N TYR A 26 14.37 1.77 11.56
CA TYR A 26 14.02 2.98 10.81
C TYR A 26 14.99 3.17 9.65
N ASN A 27 14.59 3.96 8.65
CA ASN A 27 15.41 4.36 7.51
C ASN A 27 16.11 3.15 6.86
N GLU A 28 17.40 3.28 6.54
CA GLU A 28 18.20 2.26 5.86
C GLU A 28 18.22 0.91 6.60
N ASN A 29 18.17 0.90 7.94
CA ASN A 29 18.13 -0.35 8.70
C ASN A 29 16.82 -1.10 8.47
N LEU A 30 15.70 -0.38 8.41
CA LEU A 30 14.39 -0.96 8.09
C LEU A 30 14.33 -1.40 6.64
N ILE A 31 14.83 -0.59 5.69
CA ILE A 31 14.87 -0.94 4.27
C ILE A 31 15.66 -2.25 4.05
N ASN A 32 16.85 -2.36 4.64
CA ASN A 32 17.65 -3.58 4.56
C ASN A 32 16.95 -4.79 5.20
N PHE A 33 16.27 -4.60 6.33
CA PHE A 33 15.47 -5.65 6.94
C PHE A 33 14.34 -6.11 6.01
N LEU A 34 13.61 -5.18 5.40
CA LEU A 34 12.53 -5.49 4.46
C LEU A 34 13.05 -6.23 3.22
N GLN A 35 14.16 -5.80 2.64
CA GLN A 35 14.77 -6.48 1.49
C GLN A 35 15.21 -7.91 1.82
N ASN A 36 15.78 -8.13 3.00
CA ASN A 36 16.26 -9.46 3.40
C ASN A 36 15.13 -10.45 3.71
N ASN A 37 13.97 -9.97 4.15
CA ASN A 37 12.88 -10.83 4.63
C ASN A 37 11.67 -10.88 3.68
N TYR A 38 11.48 -9.85 2.84
CA TYR A 38 10.29 -9.69 1.99
C TYR A 38 10.60 -9.65 0.49
N LYS A 39 11.83 -9.95 0.07
CA LYS A 39 12.17 -10.18 -1.34
C LYS A 39 11.94 -11.63 -1.71
N THR A 40 11.01 -11.87 -2.65
CA THR A 40 10.87 -13.19 -3.25
C THR A 40 12.07 -13.53 -4.12
N ASN A 41 12.55 -14.78 -4.02
CA ASN A 41 13.63 -15.30 -4.85
C ASN A 41 13.11 -16.08 -6.06
N THR A 42 11.81 -16.40 -6.09
CA THR A 42 11.19 -17.17 -7.17
C THR A 42 9.83 -16.60 -7.52
N THR A 43 9.58 -16.43 -8.81
CA THR A 43 8.28 -16.09 -9.36
C THR A 43 7.90 -17.08 -10.44
N LEU A 44 6.60 -17.18 -10.73
CA LEU A 44 6.11 -17.92 -11.88
C LEU A 44 6.60 -17.27 -13.19
N SER A 45 6.50 -18.00 -14.30
CA SER A 45 6.63 -17.38 -15.62
C SER A 45 5.61 -16.26 -15.76
N TYR A 46 5.91 -15.23 -16.54
CA TYR A 46 5.02 -14.07 -16.66
C TYR A 46 3.60 -14.44 -17.15
N ASN A 47 3.47 -15.44 -18.01
CA ASN A 47 2.15 -15.93 -18.44
C ASN A 47 1.42 -16.65 -17.31
N ASN A 48 2.09 -17.61 -16.64
CA ASN A 48 1.48 -18.34 -15.53
C ASN A 48 1.11 -17.41 -14.36
N ALA A 49 1.94 -16.40 -14.07
CA ALA A 49 1.66 -15.40 -13.06
C ALA A 49 0.36 -14.66 -13.37
N ARG A 50 0.16 -14.21 -14.62
CA ARG A 50 -1.08 -13.55 -15.03
C ARG A 50 -2.28 -14.47 -15.00
N ASP A 51 -2.13 -15.72 -15.43
CA ASP A 51 -3.26 -16.67 -15.40
C ASP A 51 -3.74 -16.90 -13.97
N ILE A 52 -2.82 -17.17 -13.04
CA ILE A 52 -3.13 -17.30 -11.60
C ILE A 52 -3.72 -16.01 -11.03
N LEU A 53 -3.11 -14.86 -11.36
CA LEU A 53 -3.58 -13.55 -10.94
C LEU A 53 -5.06 -13.36 -11.29
N TYR A 54 -5.46 -13.74 -12.51
CA TYR A 54 -6.81 -13.52 -13.01
C TYR A 54 -7.82 -14.60 -12.63
N SER A 55 -7.42 -15.86 -12.51
CA SER A 55 -8.36 -16.97 -12.25
C SER A 55 -8.48 -17.34 -10.77
N GLU A 56 -7.56 -16.90 -9.92
CA GLU A 56 -7.53 -17.31 -8.51
C GLU A 56 -7.41 -16.14 -7.52
N ILE A 57 -6.72 -15.06 -7.89
CA ILE A 57 -6.40 -13.96 -6.95
C ILE A 57 -7.36 -12.78 -7.10
N ASP A 58 -7.51 -12.25 -8.31
CA ASP A 58 -8.27 -11.03 -8.60
C ASP A 58 -9.68 -11.31 -9.16
N ILE A 59 -10.14 -12.57 -9.07
CA ILE A 59 -11.50 -12.98 -9.46
C ILE A 59 -12.47 -12.85 -8.29
N ASP A 60 -13.64 -12.25 -8.51
CA ASP A 60 -14.70 -12.16 -7.52
C ASP A 60 -15.59 -13.43 -7.45
N ASN A 61 -16.48 -13.47 -6.47
CA ASN A 61 -17.44 -14.58 -6.28
C ASN A 61 -18.45 -14.75 -7.43
N ASN A 62 -18.53 -13.80 -8.36
CA ASN A 62 -19.38 -13.85 -9.56
C ASN A 62 -18.57 -14.15 -10.84
N ASN A 63 -17.32 -14.63 -10.68
CA ASN A 63 -16.37 -14.88 -11.75
C ASN A 63 -15.98 -13.63 -12.54
N LYS A 64 -15.93 -12.45 -11.92
CA LYS A 64 -15.53 -11.21 -12.58
C LYS A 64 -14.15 -10.77 -12.14
N VAL A 65 -13.35 -10.30 -13.10
CA VAL A 65 -12.06 -9.66 -12.86
C VAL A 65 -12.21 -8.16 -13.11
N TYR A 66 -11.75 -7.31 -12.19
CA TYR A 66 -11.92 -5.85 -12.25
C TYR A 66 -10.61 -5.14 -12.58
N CYS A 67 -10.70 -4.09 -13.40
CA CYS A 67 -9.56 -3.26 -13.78
C CYS A 67 -9.23 -2.21 -12.71
N ILE A 68 -7.96 -2.15 -12.31
CA ILE A 68 -7.46 -1.26 -11.25
C ILE A 68 -7.83 0.22 -11.45
N TYR A 69 -7.70 0.77 -12.65
CA TYR A 69 -7.94 2.20 -12.91
C TYR A 69 -9.38 2.55 -13.31
N THR A 70 -10.27 1.58 -13.54
CA THR A 70 -11.56 1.91 -14.17
C THR A 70 -12.76 1.18 -13.61
N ASN A 71 -12.60 0.13 -12.80
CA ASN A 71 -13.69 -0.80 -12.47
C ASN A 71 -14.33 -1.50 -13.69
N TYR A 72 -13.78 -1.35 -14.90
CA TYR A 72 -14.16 -2.19 -16.03
C TYR A 72 -13.94 -3.65 -15.65
N ASN A 73 -14.95 -4.49 -15.87
CA ASN A 73 -14.91 -5.90 -15.51
C ASN A 73 -15.32 -6.79 -16.67
N VAL A 74 -14.77 -8.00 -16.65
CA VAL A 74 -15.03 -9.07 -17.61
C VAL A 74 -15.33 -10.31 -16.78
N THR A 75 -16.41 -11.01 -17.13
CA THR A 75 -16.72 -12.31 -16.54
C THR A 75 -15.81 -13.35 -17.18
N LEU A 76 -15.02 -14.04 -16.36
CA LEU A 76 -14.09 -15.08 -16.77
C LEU A 76 -14.78 -16.46 -16.71
N PRO A 77 -15.01 -17.13 -17.84
CA PRO A 77 -15.59 -18.47 -17.86
C PRO A 77 -14.62 -19.53 -17.34
N SER A 78 -15.16 -20.66 -16.89
CA SER A 78 -14.34 -21.86 -16.63
C SER A 78 -13.83 -22.47 -17.95
N ASN A 79 -12.64 -23.08 -17.91
CA ASN A 79 -12.00 -23.79 -19.05
C ASN A 79 -11.51 -22.91 -20.22
N VAL A 80 -11.10 -21.67 -19.94
CA VAL A 80 -10.38 -20.81 -20.88
C VAL A 80 -8.95 -20.58 -20.39
N ASP A 81 -8.07 -20.11 -21.28
CA ASP A 81 -6.80 -19.48 -20.90
C ASP A 81 -7.11 -18.08 -20.35
N PRO A 82 -6.91 -17.81 -19.05
CA PRO A 82 -7.40 -16.58 -18.42
C PRO A 82 -6.81 -15.32 -19.03
N SER A 83 -5.49 -15.27 -19.19
CA SER A 83 -4.83 -14.06 -19.68
C SER A 83 -5.12 -13.80 -21.16
N THR A 84 -5.29 -14.84 -21.97
CA THR A 84 -5.71 -14.71 -23.36
C THR A 84 -7.17 -14.25 -23.46
N TYR A 85 -8.07 -14.85 -22.67
CA TYR A 85 -9.49 -14.49 -22.70
C TYR A 85 -9.73 -13.04 -22.27
N LEU A 86 -9.09 -12.59 -21.19
CA LEU A 86 -9.21 -11.20 -20.73
C LEU A 86 -8.63 -10.21 -21.76
N TYR A 87 -7.54 -10.56 -22.43
CA TYR A 87 -6.97 -9.78 -23.53
C TYR A 87 -7.96 -9.57 -24.67
N GLU A 88 -8.59 -10.65 -25.14
CA GLU A 88 -9.61 -10.59 -26.20
C GLU A 88 -10.86 -9.76 -25.81
N ASN A 89 -11.04 -9.51 -24.51
CA ASN A 89 -12.13 -8.71 -23.94
C ASN A 89 -11.68 -7.32 -23.42
N GLY A 90 -10.53 -6.84 -23.89
CA GLY A 90 -10.06 -5.46 -23.70
C GLY A 90 -9.36 -5.18 -22.38
N MET A 91 -8.80 -6.22 -21.73
CA MET A 91 -7.96 -6.10 -20.54
C MET A 91 -6.51 -6.53 -20.79
N ASN A 92 -5.57 -5.73 -20.30
CA ASN A 92 -4.15 -6.05 -20.23
C ASN A 92 -3.71 -6.24 -18.78
N CYS A 93 -2.47 -6.69 -18.59
CA CYS A 93 -1.79 -6.60 -17.31
C CYS A 93 -1.11 -5.25 -17.16
N GLU A 94 -1.44 -4.55 -16.09
CA GLU A 94 -0.73 -3.37 -15.63
C GLU A 94 0.48 -3.79 -14.80
N HIS A 95 1.61 -3.18 -15.09
CA HIS A 95 2.77 -3.14 -14.22
C HIS A 95 2.72 -1.83 -13.43
N ILE A 96 2.21 -1.85 -12.20
CA ILE A 96 2.03 -0.62 -11.40
C ILE A 96 3.35 0.11 -11.22
N TRP A 97 4.48 -0.60 -11.10
CA TRP A 97 5.78 -0.02 -11.41
C TRP A 97 6.15 -0.31 -12.88
N PRO A 98 6.29 0.69 -13.77
CA PRO A 98 6.46 0.45 -15.20
C PRO A 98 7.74 -0.34 -15.52
N GLN A 99 7.66 -1.29 -16.46
CA GLN A 99 8.84 -2.05 -16.92
C GLN A 99 9.97 -1.18 -17.51
N SER A 100 9.65 0.02 -17.99
CA SER A 100 10.65 0.97 -18.51
C SER A 100 11.39 1.74 -17.41
N MET A 101 11.01 1.57 -16.15
CA MET A 101 11.58 2.28 -14.99
C MET A 101 12.41 1.36 -14.08
N TYR A 102 12.85 0.20 -14.58
CA TYR A 102 13.83 -0.65 -13.91
C TYR A 102 14.62 -1.50 -14.91
N GLU A 103 15.77 -2.03 -14.47
CA GLU A 103 16.60 -2.93 -15.27
C GLU A 103 16.34 -4.41 -14.97
N GLY A 104 16.29 -5.26 -16.00
CA GLY A 104 16.22 -6.72 -15.88
C GLY A 104 14.81 -7.31 -16.12
N THR A 105 14.62 -8.57 -15.74
CA THR A 105 13.36 -9.30 -16.03
C THR A 105 12.86 -10.12 -14.85
N SER A 106 13.58 -11.15 -14.42
CA SER A 106 13.17 -12.00 -13.29
C SER A 106 13.92 -11.62 -12.02
N PRO A 107 13.30 -11.65 -10.83
CA PRO A 107 11.91 -12.04 -10.56
C PRO A 107 10.88 -10.92 -10.78
N MET A 108 11.33 -9.67 -10.78
CA MET A 108 10.47 -8.48 -10.66
C MET A 108 9.41 -8.37 -11.74
N LYS A 109 9.65 -8.71 -13.01
CA LYS A 109 8.60 -8.63 -14.06
C LYS A 109 7.36 -9.47 -13.75
N SER A 110 7.54 -10.61 -13.09
CA SER A 110 6.46 -11.54 -12.77
C SER A 110 6.00 -11.46 -11.31
N ASP A 111 6.57 -10.55 -10.51
CA ASP A 111 6.12 -10.36 -9.13
C ASP A 111 4.68 -9.83 -9.10
N MET A 112 3.74 -10.67 -8.67
CA MET A 112 2.31 -10.38 -8.71
C MET A 112 1.88 -9.25 -7.77
N HIS A 113 2.73 -8.83 -6.81
CA HIS A 113 2.41 -7.73 -5.90
C HIS A 113 2.25 -6.39 -6.63
N HIS A 114 2.96 -6.17 -7.75
CA HIS A 114 2.78 -4.98 -8.60
C HIS A 114 2.01 -5.21 -9.91
N LEU A 115 1.52 -6.42 -10.14
CA LEU A 115 0.67 -6.72 -11.29
C LEU A 115 -0.80 -6.48 -10.94
N ARG A 116 -1.56 -5.92 -11.89
CA ARG A 116 -3.02 -5.75 -11.79
C ARG A 116 -3.71 -5.98 -13.14
N PRO A 117 -4.95 -6.47 -13.18
CA PRO A 117 -5.80 -6.38 -14.36
C PRO A 117 -6.08 -4.89 -14.67
N CYS A 118 -6.04 -4.50 -15.93
CA CYS A 118 -6.27 -3.12 -16.33
C CYS A 118 -6.88 -3.03 -17.72
N LYS A 119 -7.74 -2.03 -17.93
CA LYS A 119 -8.36 -1.82 -19.24
C LYS A 119 -7.29 -1.35 -20.23
N GLU A 120 -7.27 -1.92 -21.43
CA GLU A 120 -6.19 -1.72 -22.41
C GLU A 120 -5.87 -0.23 -22.70
N ASN A 121 -6.90 0.62 -22.82
CA ASN A 121 -6.74 2.03 -23.11
C ASN A 121 -6.24 2.80 -21.89
N ALA A 122 -6.71 2.45 -20.68
CA ALA A 122 -6.23 3.05 -19.44
C ALA A 122 -4.76 2.72 -19.20
N ASN A 123 -4.36 1.46 -19.39
CA ASN A 123 -2.96 1.03 -19.34
C ASN A 123 -2.11 1.81 -20.37
N SER A 124 -2.60 1.93 -21.61
CA SER A 124 -1.90 2.68 -22.67
C SER A 124 -1.74 4.17 -22.33
N TYR A 125 -2.77 4.81 -21.75
CA TYR A 125 -2.71 6.21 -21.33
C TYR A 125 -1.79 6.45 -20.13
N ARG A 126 -1.83 5.52 -19.17
CA ARG A 126 -0.94 5.52 -18.01
C ARG A 126 0.52 5.47 -18.47
N SER A 127 0.84 4.60 -19.44
CA SER A 127 2.19 4.46 -19.99
C SER A 127 3.23 4.24 -18.87
N ASN A 128 4.16 5.17 -18.70
CA ASN A 128 5.12 5.24 -17.60
C ASN A 128 5.05 6.58 -16.87
N LYS A 129 3.90 7.27 -16.92
CA LYS A 129 3.71 8.53 -16.21
C LYS A 129 3.80 8.28 -14.70
N PRO A 130 4.45 9.17 -13.93
CA PRO A 130 4.34 9.13 -12.48
C PRO A 130 2.90 9.34 -12.05
N PHE A 131 2.58 8.78 -10.89
CA PHE A 131 1.32 9.05 -10.23
C PHE A 131 1.37 10.40 -9.54
N ASN A 132 0.30 11.17 -9.68
CA ASN A 132 0.08 12.43 -8.98
C ASN A 132 -1.39 12.84 -9.11
N GLU A 133 -1.77 13.90 -8.40
CA GLU A 133 -3.00 14.63 -8.66
C GLU A 133 -2.91 15.30 -10.04
N SER A 134 -3.95 15.13 -10.84
CA SER A 134 -4.16 15.78 -12.12
C SER A 134 -5.08 16.97 -11.89
N GLN A 135 -4.68 18.15 -12.35
CA GLN A 135 -5.61 19.27 -12.36
C GLN A 135 -6.66 19.04 -13.45
N ASP A 136 -7.96 19.12 -13.12
CA ASP A 136 -9.07 18.89 -14.07
C ASP A 136 -8.86 19.61 -15.42
N SER A 137 -8.34 20.85 -15.36
CA SER A 137 -8.10 21.70 -16.53
C SER A 137 -6.97 21.21 -17.45
N LEU A 138 -6.11 20.34 -16.96
CA LEU A 138 -5.00 19.69 -17.66
C LEU A 138 -5.30 18.23 -17.99
N THR A 139 -6.39 17.67 -17.45
CA THR A 139 -6.81 16.29 -17.70
C THR A 139 -7.27 16.12 -19.16
N ASN A 140 -6.64 15.18 -19.85
CA ASN A 140 -6.93 14.89 -21.25
C ASN A 140 -8.05 13.85 -21.40
N ASN A 141 -8.10 12.87 -20.49
CA ASN A 141 -9.12 11.85 -20.48
C ASN A 141 -9.54 11.47 -19.07
N TRP A 142 -10.84 11.30 -18.87
CA TRP A 142 -11.47 10.76 -17.68
C TRP A 142 -11.93 9.34 -17.99
N LEU A 143 -11.45 8.37 -17.20
CA LEU A 143 -11.58 6.94 -17.46
C LEU A 143 -12.38 6.26 -16.34
N TRP A 144 -13.54 5.70 -16.67
CA TRP A 144 -14.35 4.91 -15.73
C TRP A 144 -15.17 3.89 -16.49
N LEU A 145 -15.22 2.64 -16.03
CA LEU A 145 -15.80 1.50 -16.73
C LEU A 145 -15.29 1.44 -18.18
N SER A 146 -16.19 1.41 -19.14
CA SER A 146 -15.85 1.53 -20.58
C SER A 146 -15.76 2.97 -21.07
N TYR A 147 -16.06 3.97 -20.25
CA TYR A 147 -16.08 5.39 -20.61
C TYR A 147 -14.67 5.96 -20.73
N ASN A 148 -14.52 6.87 -21.70
CA ASN A 148 -13.32 7.64 -21.97
C ASN A 148 -13.75 9.02 -22.46
N ASN A 149 -13.81 9.99 -21.54
CA ASN A 149 -14.35 11.32 -21.79
C ASN A 149 -13.24 12.36 -21.83
N SER A 150 -13.31 13.31 -22.76
CA SER A 150 -12.38 14.45 -22.80
C SER A 150 -12.82 15.64 -21.95
N ASN A 151 -14.02 15.60 -21.37
CA ASN A 151 -14.56 16.65 -20.52
C ASN A 151 -14.71 16.13 -19.09
N THR A 152 -14.49 17.01 -18.12
CA THR A 152 -14.70 16.74 -16.69
C THR A 152 -16.10 16.20 -16.42
N PRO A 153 -16.23 15.05 -15.72
CA PRO A 153 -17.51 14.53 -15.25
C PRO A 153 -18.18 15.48 -14.25
N ASN A 154 -19.52 15.57 -14.31
CA ASN A 154 -20.28 16.42 -13.39
C ASN A 154 -20.69 15.70 -12.09
N THR A 155 -20.53 14.38 -12.03
CA THR A 155 -20.96 13.50 -10.93
C THR A 155 -20.01 12.32 -10.82
N TYR A 156 -19.81 11.79 -9.62
CA TYR A 156 -18.94 10.64 -9.36
C TYR A 156 -17.52 10.86 -9.86
N ILE A 157 -16.98 12.07 -9.68
CA ILE A 157 -15.64 12.44 -10.18
C ILE A 157 -14.57 11.49 -9.62
N ASP A 158 -14.68 11.15 -8.33
CA ASP A 158 -13.83 10.21 -7.60
C ASP A 158 -13.77 8.79 -8.20
N GLU A 159 -14.73 8.41 -9.03
CA GLU A 159 -14.79 7.11 -9.71
C GLU A 159 -13.94 7.05 -10.99
N TYR A 160 -13.45 8.18 -11.46
CA TYR A 160 -12.65 8.26 -12.68
C TYR A 160 -11.17 8.28 -12.36
N SER A 161 -10.37 7.58 -13.16
CA SER A 161 -8.95 7.90 -13.30
C SER A 161 -8.75 8.99 -14.34
N GLU A 162 -7.72 9.79 -14.14
CA GLU A 162 -7.39 10.95 -14.95
C GLU A 162 -6.06 10.78 -15.68
N ASN A 163 -6.13 10.85 -17.00
CA ASN A 163 -4.96 10.91 -17.85
C ASN A 163 -4.56 12.37 -18.09
N GLY A 164 -3.64 12.89 -17.29
CA GLY A 164 -3.00 14.19 -17.53
C GLY A 164 -1.89 14.11 -18.58
N SER A 165 -1.35 15.26 -19.02
CA SER A 165 -0.28 15.26 -20.02
C SER A 165 1.05 14.66 -19.51
N SER A 166 1.37 14.86 -18.24
CA SER A 166 2.64 14.41 -17.62
C SER A 166 2.46 13.46 -16.43
N VAL A 167 1.24 13.33 -15.90
CA VAL A 167 0.91 12.51 -14.73
C VAL A 167 -0.31 11.65 -15.01
N PHE A 168 -0.50 10.62 -14.21
CA PHE A 168 -1.73 9.83 -14.18
C PHE A 168 -2.29 9.82 -12.76
N GLU A 169 -3.56 10.16 -12.61
CA GLU A 169 -4.26 10.07 -11.33
C GLU A 169 -5.18 8.86 -11.35
N PRO A 170 -5.04 7.91 -10.41
CA PRO A 170 -5.94 6.79 -10.30
C PRO A 170 -7.27 7.22 -9.62
N ARG A 171 -8.25 6.31 -9.61
CA ARG A 171 -9.48 6.47 -8.83
C ARG A 171 -9.16 6.68 -7.36
N GLU A 172 -9.97 7.47 -6.65
CA GLU A 172 -9.71 7.84 -5.25
C GLU A 172 -9.58 6.61 -4.35
N ASP A 173 -10.45 5.62 -4.53
CA ASP A 173 -10.51 4.36 -3.75
C ASP A 173 -9.38 3.36 -4.07
N LYS A 174 -8.39 3.77 -4.87
CA LYS A 174 -7.25 2.93 -5.28
C LYS A 174 -5.91 3.64 -5.06
N LYS A 175 -5.92 4.86 -4.54
CA LYS A 175 -4.73 5.71 -4.33
C LYS A 175 -3.78 5.06 -3.32
N GLY A 176 -4.30 4.48 -2.25
CA GLY A 176 -3.57 3.75 -1.22
C GLY A 176 -2.98 2.44 -1.74
N ASP A 177 -3.77 1.63 -2.47
CA ASP A 177 -3.30 0.39 -3.10
C ASP A 177 -2.06 0.64 -3.97
N ILE A 178 -2.12 1.71 -4.77
CA ILE A 178 -1.05 2.11 -5.69
C ILE A 178 0.17 2.60 -4.92
N ALA A 179 -0.04 3.42 -3.89
CA ALA A 179 1.04 3.88 -3.02
C ALA A 179 1.81 2.71 -2.42
N ARG A 180 1.13 1.80 -1.72
CA ARG A 180 1.76 0.63 -1.08
C ARG A 180 2.42 -0.31 -2.09
N THR A 181 1.89 -0.38 -3.32
CA THR A 181 2.49 -1.16 -4.42
C THR A 181 3.78 -0.52 -4.95
N ILE A 182 3.83 0.80 -5.13
CA ILE A 182 5.04 1.52 -5.57
C ILE A 182 6.12 1.48 -4.49
N PHE A 183 5.77 1.73 -3.22
CA PHE A 183 6.71 1.62 -2.10
C PHE A 183 7.25 0.20 -1.98
N TYR A 184 6.41 -0.83 -2.11
CA TYR A 184 6.87 -2.22 -2.18
C TYR A 184 7.92 -2.44 -3.25
N PHE A 185 7.60 -2.10 -4.51
CA PHE A 185 8.50 -2.37 -5.62
C PHE A 185 9.84 -1.66 -5.42
N TYR A 186 9.81 -0.36 -5.11
CA TYR A 186 11.00 0.43 -4.91
C TYR A 186 11.84 -0.08 -3.73
N THR A 187 11.21 -0.49 -2.62
CA THR A 187 11.92 -1.04 -1.45
C THR A 187 12.62 -2.35 -1.79
N ILE A 188 11.90 -3.30 -2.40
CA ILE A 188 12.39 -4.67 -2.63
C ILE A 188 13.41 -4.75 -3.78
N TYR A 189 13.26 -3.88 -4.78
CA TYR A 189 14.06 -3.86 -6.00
C TYR A 189 14.83 -2.55 -6.18
N SER A 190 15.25 -1.90 -5.09
CA SER A 190 15.92 -0.59 -5.13
C SER A 190 17.20 -0.60 -5.95
N ASP A 191 17.86 -1.75 -6.07
CA ASP A 191 19.12 -1.96 -6.79
C ASP A 191 18.98 -1.79 -8.32
N VAL A 192 17.77 -1.94 -8.85
CA VAL A 192 17.48 -1.87 -10.29
C VAL A 192 16.43 -0.82 -10.65
N SER A 193 15.84 -0.14 -9.67
CA SER A 193 14.73 0.80 -9.84
C SER A 193 15.21 2.21 -10.16
N ASP A 194 14.50 2.92 -11.04
CA ASP A 194 14.75 4.34 -11.31
C ASP A 194 14.40 5.20 -10.08
N ASN A 195 15.44 5.74 -9.45
CA ASN A 195 15.29 6.60 -8.27
C ASN A 195 14.56 7.91 -8.57
N SER A 196 14.81 8.53 -9.73
CA SER A 196 14.14 9.79 -10.10
C SER A 196 12.65 9.57 -10.31
N PHE A 197 12.26 8.41 -10.85
CA PHE A 197 10.86 8.05 -11.02
C PHE A 197 10.12 7.92 -9.69
N PHE A 198 10.77 7.35 -8.67
CA PHE A 198 10.20 7.25 -7.33
C PHE A 198 10.14 8.61 -6.61
N GLU A 199 11.25 9.35 -6.58
CA GLU A 199 11.37 10.57 -5.78
C GLU A 199 10.37 11.66 -6.19
N GLN A 200 10.01 11.76 -7.48
CA GLN A 200 9.01 12.74 -7.94
C GLN A 200 7.58 12.46 -7.45
N GLN A 201 7.26 11.24 -7.03
CA GLN A 201 5.92 10.83 -6.58
C GLN A 201 5.89 10.39 -5.10
N LYS A 202 7.04 10.22 -4.45
CA LYS A 202 7.16 9.73 -3.07
C LYS A 202 6.23 10.44 -2.08
N ASN A 203 6.19 11.77 -2.12
CA ASN A 203 5.39 12.56 -1.18
C ASN A 203 3.88 12.41 -1.42
N ILE A 204 3.43 12.40 -2.69
CA ILE A 204 2.01 12.25 -2.99
C ILE A 204 1.53 10.84 -2.67
N LEU A 205 2.35 9.81 -2.95
CA LEU A 205 2.04 8.43 -2.58
C LEU A 205 1.95 8.25 -1.07
N PHE A 206 2.79 8.91 -0.27
CA PHE A 206 2.66 8.87 1.19
C PHE A 206 1.34 9.49 1.65
N ASN A 207 0.95 10.65 1.11
CA ASN A 207 -0.34 11.26 1.43
C ASN A 207 -1.51 10.33 1.07
N TRP A 208 -1.46 9.68 -0.10
CA TRP A 208 -2.46 8.72 -0.53
C TRP A 208 -2.56 7.51 0.38
N HIS A 209 -1.43 6.98 0.84
CA HIS A 209 -1.42 5.89 1.82
C HIS A 209 -2.12 6.26 3.14
N GLU A 210 -1.95 7.49 3.61
CA GLU A 210 -2.62 7.98 4.84
C GLU A 210 -4.12 8.26 4.62
N GLN A 211 -4.52 8.65 3.42
CA GLN A 211 -5.91 9.01 3.08
C GLN A 211 -6.76 7.79 2.69
N ASP A 212 -6.13 6.78 2.08
CA ASP A 212 -6.76 5.54 1.62
C ASP A 212 -6.11 4.34 2.34
N PRO A 213 -6.58 4.03 3.58
CA PRO A 213 -5.99 3.01 4.43
C PRO A 213 -6.21 1.60 3.86
N VAL A 214 -5.41 0.64 4.33
CA VAL A 214 -5.48 -0.75 3.89
C VAL A 214 -6.88 -1.34 4.13
N GLU A 215 -7.42 -2.00 3.10
CA GLU A 215 -8.66 -2.75 3.20
C GLU A 215 -8.44 -4.27 3.37
N GLU A 216 -9.45 -5.00 3.86
CA GLU A 216 -9.44 -6.46 3.98
C GLU A 216 -9.18 -7.16 2.63
N SER A 217 -9.63 -6.56 1.54
CA SER A 217 -9.41 -7.06 0.17
C SER A 217 -7.93 -7.09 -0.18
N GLU A 218 -7.16 -6.06 0.18
CA GLU A 218 -5.71 -6.00 -0.02
C GLU A 218 -4.96 -6.99 0.86
N ILE A 219 -5.37 -7.13 2.13
CA ILE A 219 -4.80 -8.13 3.06
C ILE A 219 -5.02 -9.54 2.50
N THR A 220 -6.24 -9.84 2.05
CA THR A 220 -6.55 -11.14 1.43
C THR A 220 -5.69 -11.37 0.19
N ARG A 221 -5.63 -10.37 -0.69
CA ARG A 221 -4.88 -10.43 -1.94
C ARG A 221 -3.38 -10.65 -1.72
N THR A 222 -2.76 -9.95 -0.78
CA THR A 222 -1.31 -10.07 -0.51
C THR A 222 -0.95 -11.48 -0.03
N TRP A 223 -1.81 -12.10 0.78
CA TRP A 223 -1.61 -13.48 1.25
C TRP A 223 -1.91 -14.53 0.17
N LEU A 224 -2.91 -14.30 -0.70
CA LEU A 224 -3.15 -15.16 -1.86
C LEU A 224 -1.94 -15.19 -2.80
N ILE A 225 -1.33 -14.02 -3.06
CA ILE A 225 -0.09 -13.93 -3.83
C ILE A 225 1.07 -14.63 -3.12
N ALA A 226 1.20 -14.45 -1.81
CA ALA A 226 2.28 -15.02 -1.03
C ALA A 226 2.41 -16.54 -1.23
N ASN A 227 1.29 -17.27 -1.34
CA ASN A 227 1.29 -18.72 -1.62
C ASN A 227 2.06 -19.12 -2.88
N TYR A 228 2.17 -18.21 -3.85
CA TYR A 228 2.89 -18.40 -5.12
C TYR A 228 4.29 -17.76 -5.13
N GLN A 229 4.64 -17.00 -4.09
CA GLN A 229 5.89 -16.25 -3.97
C GLN A 229 6.56 -16.48 -2.61
N ASN A 230 6.85 -17.75 -2.31
CA ASN A 230 7.59 -18.19 -1.11
C ASN A 230 6.92 -17.87 0.25
N ASN A 231 5.59 -17.74 0.28
CA ASN A 231 4.81 -17.27 1.43
C ASN A 231 5.24 -15.86 1.90
N ILE A 232 5.66 -15.02 0.95
CA ILE A 232 6.08 -13.65 1.20
C ILE A 232 4.99 -12.66 0.74
N PRO A 233 4.28 -11.99 1.68
CA PRO A 233 3.33 -10.93 1.38
C PRO A 233 4.06 -9.61 1.10
N ASN A 234 3.35 -8.63 0.54
CA ASN A 234 3.78 -7.23 0.55
C ASN A 234 3.68 -6.69 2.00
N PRO A 235 4.80 -6.35 2.66
CA PRO A 235 4.81 -5.89 4.05
C PRO A 235 4.08 -4.56 4.25
N PHE A 236 4.02 -3.69 3.25
CA PHE A 236 3.34 -2.39 3.33
C PHE A 236 1.81 -2.51 3.40
N ILE A 237 1.25 -3.68 3.06
CA ILE A 237 -0.16 -4.02 3.31
C ILE A 237 -0.36 -4.47 4.76
N LEU A 238 0.66 -5.05 5.40
CA LEU A 238 0.54 -5.65 6.72
C LEU A 238 0.86 -4.68 7.85
N ASP A 239 1.73 -3.70 7.61
CA ASP A 239 2.13 -2.69 8.57
C ASP A 239 2.16 -1.31 7.89
N SER A 240 1.16 -0.48 8.23
CA SER A 240 0.99 0.85 7.66
C SER A 240 2.05 1.85 8.13
N SER A 241 2.77 1.57 9.22
CA SER A 241 3.83 2.43 9.74
C SER A 241 5.10 2.40 8.86
N LEU A 242 5.27 1.36 8.05
CA LEU A 242 6.52 1.10 7.32
C LEU A 242 6.93 2.20 6.37
N ILE A 243 5.98 2.79 5.62
CA ILE A 243 6.30 3.87 4.67
C ILE A 243 6.93 5.05 5.43
N TYR A 244 6.30 5.46 6.53
CA TYR A 244 6.81 6.56 7.34
C TYR A 244 8.18 6.22 7.94
N ARG A 245 8.29 5.07 8.61
CA ARG A 245 9.50 4.63 9.31
C ARG A 245 10.69 4.43 8.37
N ALA A 246 10.46 4.01 7.13
CA ALA A 246 11.51 3.76 6.15
C ALA A 246 11.93 5.03 5.38
N TYR A 247 11.02 5.97 5.10
CA TYR A 247 11.26 7.04 4.12
C TYR A 247 11.10 8.47 4.65
N PHE A 248 10.38 8.67 5.75
CA PHE A 248 10.01 10.01 6.25
C PHE A 248 10.47 10.30 7.67
N PHE A 249 10.89 9.26 8.42
CA PHE A 249 11.39 9.42 9.77
C PHE A 249 12.69 10.22 9.82
N THR A 250 12.67 11.36 10.50
CA THR A 250 13.84 12.26 10.63
C THR A 250 14.29 12.47 12.09
N GLY A 251 13.61 11.85 13.06
CA GLY A 251 13.88 11.99 14.49
C GLY A 251 14.93 11.01 15.05
N ILE A 252 15.04 11.02 16.38
CA ILE A 252 15.76 10.02 17.16
C ILE A 252 14.72 9.21 17.93
N VAL A 253 14.75 7.89 17.82
CA VAL A 253 13.80 7.01 18.51
C VAL A 253 13.86 7.25 20.02
N GLY A 254 12.73 7.54 20.64
CA GLY A 254 12.65 7.87 22.07
C GLY A 254 12.96 9.33 22.43
N ASP A 255 13.29 10.19 21.46
CA ASP A 255 13.45 11.65 21.65
C ASP A 255 12.11 12.34 21.37
N LEU A 256 11.23 12.35 22.35
CA LEU A 256 9.86 12.84 22.20
C LEU A 256 9.77 14.37 22.27
N ASN A 257 10.71 15.02 22.96
CA ASN A 257 10.77 16.47 23.04
C ASN A 257 11.58 17.11 21.90
N GLU A 258 12.18 16.29 21.02
CA GLU A 258 12.99 16.68 19.86
C GLU A 258 14.20 17.55 20.25
N ASP A 259 14.77 17.34 21.44
CA ASP A 259 15.96 18.06 21.92
C ASP A 259 17.29 17.42 21.47
N GLY A 260 17.21 16.27 20.80
CA GLY A 260 18.35 15.50 20.32
C GLY A 260 18.90 14.49 21.33
N VAL A 261 18.29 14.34 22.51
CA VAL A 261 18.80 13.51 23.61
C VAL A 261 17.68 12.71 24.27
N VAL A 262 17.73 11.39 24.13
CA VAL A 262 16.81 10.47 24.82
C VAL A 262 17.12 10.41 26.33
N ASN A 263 16.24 10.98 27.16
CA ASN A 263 16.39 11.06 28.62
C ASN A 263 15.03 11.14 29.37
N VAL A 264 15.06 11.40 30.68
CA VAL A 264 13.85 11.46 31.52
C VAL A 264 12.86 12.55 31.09
N SER A 265 13.34 13.59 30.40
CA SER A 265 12.47 14.64 29.84
C SER A 265 11.51 14.08 28.78
N ASP A 266 11.92 13.05 28.04
CA ASP A 266 11.07 12.36 27.07
C ASP A 266 9.99 11.51 27.74
N ILE A 267 10.29 10.94 28.91
CA ILE A 267 9.28 10.28 29.76
C ILE A 267 8.20 11.28 30.18
N VAL A 268 8.60 12.49 30.54
CA VAL A 268 7.62 13.54 30.87
C VAL A 268 6.80 13.94 29.65
N ALA A 269 7.42 13.98 28.47
CA ALA A 269 6.73 14.26 27.21
C ALA A 269 5.66 13.20 26.89
N ILE A 270 6.00 11.90 26.93
CA ILE A 270 5.04 10.82 26.63
C ILE A 270 3.87 10.79 27.63
N ILE A 271 4.14 11.04 28.92
CA ILE A 271 3.11 11.12 29.95
C ILE A 271 2.14 12.28 29.65
N ASN A 272 2.68 13.44 29.27
CA ASN A 272 1.85 14.57 28.88
C ASN A 272 1.00 14.25 27.64
N PHE A 273 1.53 13.49 26.69
CA PHE A 273 0.78 13.07 25.50
C PHE A 273 -0.38 12.15 25.87
N ILE A 274 -0.12 11.13 26.69
CA ILE A 274 -1.13 10.16 27.15
C ILE A 274 -2.22 10.83 28.00
N ILE A 275 -1.83 11.74 28.90
CA ILE A 275 -2.79 12.37 29.83
C ILE A 275 -3.57 13.52 29.17
N ASN A 276 -2.90 14.38 28.41
CA ASN A 276 -3.49 15.62 27.90
C ASN A 276 -3.98 15.52 26.46
N GLY A 277 -3.68 14.43 25.75
CA GLY A 277 -4.10 14.22 24.36
C GLY A 277 -3.58 15.32 23.42
N THR A 278 -2.38 15.84 23.68
CA THR A 278 -1.77 16.86 22.82
C THR A 278 -1.56 16.30 21.41
N ILE A 279 -1.88 17.12 20.41
CA ILE A 279 -1.58 16.82 19.01
C ILE A 279 -0.06 16.82 18.86
N ILE A 280 0.47 15.71 18.36
CA ILE A 280 1.89 15.49 18.15
C ILE A 280 2.15 15.27 16.66
N ASN A 281 3.33 15.66 16.19
CA ASN A 281 3.70 15.47 14.79
C ASN A 281 4.05 13.99 14.51
N ASN A 282 4.21 13.60 13.24
CA ASN A 282 4.48 12.20 12.88
C ASN A 282 5.82 11.66 13.45
N ASN A 283 6.84 12.52 13.62
CA ASN A 283 8.09 12.12 14.27
C ASN A 283 7.85 11.80 15.74
N GLN A 284 7.09 12.64 16.44
CA GLN A 284 6.73 12.42 17.83
C GLN A 284 5.88 11.16 18.00
N ILE A 285 4.95 10.86 17.08
CA ILE A 285 4.20 9.58 17.09
C ILE A 285 5.19 8.41 16.98
N ALA A 286 6.06 8.43 15.98
CA ALA A 286 7.07 7.39 15.78
C ALA A 286 8.08 7.28 16.94
N ASN A 287 8.41 8.39 17.60
CA ASN A 287 9.28 8.40 18.78
C ASN A 287 8.56 7.92 20.04
N SER A 288 7.22 7.94 20.04
CA SER A 288 6.38 7.55 21.19
C SER A 288 5.95 6.10 21.16
N ASP A 289 5.71 5.51 19.99
CA ASP A 289 5.34 4.09 19.85
C ASP A 289 6.60 3.21 19.82
N LEU A 290 7.08 2.87 21.01
CA LEU A 290 8.38 2.22 21.23
C LEU A 290 8.26 0.71 21.33
N ASN A 291 7.06 0.20 21.58
CA ASN A 291 6.78 -1.23 21.48
C ASN A 291 6.24 -1.63 20.08
N GLY A 292 5.89 -0.64 19.25
CA GLY A 292 5.48 -0.81 17.86
C GLY A 292 4.00 -1.20 17.69
N ASP A 293 3.20 -1.23 18.75
CA ASP A 293 1.82 -1.75 18.70
C ASP A 293 0.81 -0.76 18.09
N ASN A 294 1.30 0.39 17.58
CA ASN A 294 0.53 1.52 17.07
C ASN A 294 -0.38 2.18 18.13
N VAL A 295 -0.16 1.93 19.42
CA VAL A 295 -0.93 2.48 20.53
C VAL A 295 -0.03 3.11 21.57
N ILE A 296 0.08 4.43 21.57
CA ILE A 296 0.85 5.18 22.58
C ILE A 296 0.20 5.04 23.97
N ASN A 297 0.82 4.27 24.85
CA ASN A 297 0.33 3.99 26.19
C ASN A 297 1.45 3.77 27.23
N VAL A 298 1.09 3.28 28.42
CA VAL A 298 2.05 3.05 29.52
C VAL A 298 3.15 2.06 29.14
N SER A 299 2.87 1.13 28.23
CA SER A 299 3.84 0.15 27.73
C SER A 299 5.00 0.82 27.00
N ASP A 300 4.74 1.90 26.25
CA ASP A 300 5.78 2.69 25.61
C ASP A 300 6.65 3.43 26.61
N ILE A 301 6.07 3.88 27.72
CA ILE A 301 6.84 4.49 28.82
C ILE A 301 7.85 3.47 29.35
N VAL A 302 7.43 2.21 29.53
CA VAL A 302 8.31 1.13 29.98
C VAL A 302 9.41 0.88 28.97
N ALA A 303 9.08 0.84 27.68
CA ALA A 303 10.08 0.71 26.61
C ALA A 303 11.08 1.88 26.59
N LEU A 304 10.60 3.12 26.77
CA LEU A 304 11.45 4.30 26.86
C LEU A 304 12.41 4.25 28.05
N VAL A 305 11.91 3.80 29.21
CA VAL A 305 12.75 3.62 30.40
C VAL A 305 13.88 2.64 30.11
N ASN A 306 13.58 1.50 29.48
CA ASN A 306 14.57 0.48 29.12
C ASN A 306 15.66 1.05 28.18
N ILE A 307 15.26 1.87 27.19
CA ILE A 307 16.18 2.58 26.30
C ILE A 307 17.11 3.51 27.12
N ILE A 308 16.56 4.30 28.04
CA ILE A 308 17.32 5.29 28.83
C ILE A 308 18.31 4.61 29.78
N ILE A 309 17.94 3.48 30.38
CA ILE A 309 18.81 2.75 31.33
C ILE A 309 19.81 1.81 30.64
N GLY A 310 19.69 1.62 29.31
CA GLY A 310 20.57 0.76 28.52
C GLY A 310 20.32 -0.74 28.72
N GLU A 311 19.10 -1.12 29.11
CA GLU A 311 18.68 -2.52 29.22
C GLU A 311 17.90 -2.90 27.95
N ASN A 312 18.57 -3.62 27.02
CA ASN A 312 17.93 -4.24 25.86
C ASN A 312 17.59 -5.70 26.15
#